data_AF-A0A161HYL8-F1
#
_entry.id   AF-A0A161HYL8-F1
#
_cell.length_a   1.000
_cell.length_b   1.000
_cell.length_c   1.000
_cell.angle_alpha   90.00
_cell.angle_beta   90.00
_cell.angle_gamma   90.00
#
_symmetry.space_group_name_H-M   'P 1'
#
loop_
_entity.id
_entity.type
_entity.pdbx_description
1 polymer ?
#
loop_
_entity_poly.entity_id
_entity_poly.type
_entity_poly.pdbx_seq_one_letter_code
_entity_poly.pdbx_strand_id
1 'polypeptide(L)'
;MDEKTSIIGRVRGMNWSGLLQCTAAEKNGRTIVSDCYYEGAFKLARPIYLHPSQPTIYLMHVGGGYVDGDRYKTEISLQKQARMIVTTQSATKIYKTVKTPVEQYTLFSLDDQSVLEFFPDPVIAYEKAKFYQETTVYMKESATFIYGDIITPGWSESGELFRYDWIRSKLKIYYEGHLKLFDHLYLEPSKGITDIFQMESYTYIGSLFVVSPLITKDVLKKI
;
A
#
# COMPACT_ATOMS: atom_id res chain seq x y z
N MET A 1 -5.90 -17.07 20.02
CA MET A 1 -5.18 -17.57 18.82
C MET A 1 -4.87 -16.35 18.00
N ASP A 2 -3.62 -15.88 18.02
CA ASP A 2 -3.24 -14.54 17.52
C ASP A 2 -3.58 -14.36 16.03
N GLU A 3 -4.30 -13.30 15.70
CA GLU A 3 -4.60 -12.91 14.31
C GLU A 3 -3.31 -12.72 13.49
N LYS A 4 -2.22 -12.26 14.14
CA LYS A 4 -0.86 -12.22 13.57
C LYS A 4 -0.44 -13.58 13.02
N THR A 5 -0.65 -14.66 13.76
CA THR A 5 -0.31 -16.03 13.34
C THR A 5 -1.22 -16.51 12.22
N SER A 6 -2.48 -16.05 12.15
CA SER A 6 -3.44 -16.46 11.11
C SER A 6 -3.13 -15.87 9.73
N ILE A 7 -2.66 -14.62 9.66
CA ILE A 7 -2.24 -13.97 8.40
C ILE A 7 -0.84 -14.46 8.00
N ILE A 8 0.11 -14.50 8.94
CA ILE A 8 1.46 -15.05 8.70
C ILE A 8 1.40 -16.53 8.28
N GLY A 9 0.45 -17.30 8.82
CA GLY A 9 0.20 -18.70 8.48
C GLY A 9 -0.38 -18.92 7.08
N ARG A 10 -1.28 -18.05 6.61
CA ARG A 10 -1.78 -18.07 5.22
C ARG A 10 -0.70 -17.78 4.19
N VAL A 11 0.34 -17.08 4.60
CA VAL A 11 1.38 -16.47 3.75
C VAL A 11 2.62 -17.36 3.59
N ARG A 12 2.83 -18.36 4.46
CA ARG A 12 4.02 -19.23 4.46
C ARG A 12 4.02 -20.38 3.43
N GLY A 13 3.01 -20.47 2.56
CA GLY A 13 2.89 -21.55 1.56
C GLY A 13 2.58 -21.10 0.13
N MET A 14 2.70 -19.80 -0.17
CA MET A 14 2.39 -19.23 -1.49
C MET A 14 3.67 -18.91 -2.25
N ASN A 15 3.71 -19.23 -3.55
CA ASN A 15 4.74 -18.72 -4.45
C ASN A 15 4.44 -17.24 -4.75
N TRP A 16 5.39 -16.37 -4.42
CA TRP A 16 5.31 -14.92 -4.67
C TRP A 16 5.97 -14.57 -6.00
N SER A 17 5.29 -13.82 -6.86
CA SER A 17 5.89 -13.19 -8.04
C SER A 17 6.92 -12.12 -7.64
N GLY A 18 6.72 -11.51 -6.49
CA GLY A 18 7.70 -10.63 -5.86
C GLY A 18 7.47 -10.55 -4.36
N LEU A 19 8.55 -10.64 -3.60
CA LEU A 19 8.57 -10.49 -2.15
C LEU A 19 9.60 -9.42 -1.80
N LEU A 20 9.23 -8.51 -0.91
CA LEU A 20 10.11 -7.49 -0.36
C LEU A 20 9.92 -7.41 1.15
N GLN A 21 11.02 -7.42 1.87
CA GLN A 21 11.09 -7.25 3.32
C GLN A 21 12.16 -6.21 3.63
N CYS A 22 11.80 -5.19 4.40
CA CYS A 22 12.70 -4.10 4.75
C CYS A 22 12.52 -3.73 6.23
N THR A 23 13.64 -3.57 6.93
CA THR A 23 13.65 -3.04 8.30
C THR A 23 14.43 -1.75 8.37
N ALA A 24 13.85 -0.75 9.02
CA ALA A 24 14.45 0.55 9.26
C ALA A 24 14.71 0.75 10.76
N ALA A 25 15.87 1.30 11.08
CA ALA A 25 16.30 1.54 12.46
C ALA A 25 16.83 2.96 12.61
N GLU A 26 16.53 3.59 13.76
CA GLU A 26 17.16 4.84 14.17
C GLU A 26 18.58 4.54 14.70
N LYS A 27 19.57 5.31 14.24
CA LYS A 27 20.95 5.26 14.69
C LYS A 27 21.55 6.67 14.68
N ASN A 28 21.92 7.17 15.86
CA ASN A 28 22.62 8.45 16.06
C ASN A 28 21.89 9.68 15.47
N GLY A 29 20.58 9.76 15.68
CA GLY A 29 19.71 10.82 15.17
C GLY A 29 19.26 10.64 13.71
N ARG A 30 19.51 9.49 13.09
CA ARG A 30 19.22 9.23 11.68
C ARG A 30 18.64 7.84 11.48
N THR A 31 17.59 7.72 10.68
CA THR A 31 17.07 6.41 10.28
C THR A 31 17.88 5.83 9.13
N ILE A 32 18.23 4.56 9.22
CA ILE A 32 18.87 3.78 8.14
C ILE A 32 18.03 2.54 7.82
N VAL A 33 18.16 2.00 6.61
CA VAL A 33 17.69 0.64 6.31
C VAL A 33 18.72 -0.33 6.89
N SER A 34 18.34 -1.05 7.95
CA SER A 34 19.21 -1.96 8.70
C SER A 34 19.22 -3.37 8.13
N ASP A 35 18.11 -3.79 7.52
CA ASP A 35 17.97 -5.08 6.85
C ASP A 35 17.05 -4.93 5.64
N CYS A 36 17.37 -5.63 4.55
CA CYS A 36 16.54 -5.64 3.36
C CYS A 36 16.76 -6.92 2.58
N TYR A 37 15.65 -7.56 2.24
CA TYR A 37 15.58 -8.74 1.41
C TYR A 37 14.51 -8.53 0.34
N TYR A 38 14.79 -8.92 -0.89
CA TYR A 38 13.79 -8.96 -1.94
C TYR A 38 14.09 -10.08 -2.92
N GLU A 39 13.05 -10.60 -3.56
CA GLU A 39 13.14 -11.61 -4.61
C GLU A 39 12.06 -11.42 -5.67
N GLY A 40 12.21 -12.15 -6.77
CA GLY A 40 11.33 -12.06 -7.92
C GLY A 40 11.39 -10.67 -8.57
N ALA A 41 10.20 -10.12 -8.87
CA ALA A 41 10.08 -8.86 -9.58
C ALA A 41 10.32 -7.62 -8.71
N PHE A 42 10.38 -7.72 -7.38
CA PHE A 42 10.62 -6.56 -6.54
C PHE A 42 12.11 -6.20 -6.43
N LYS A 43 12.37 -4.88 -6.36
CA LYS A 43 13.66 -4.28 -6.04
C LYS A 43 13.45 -3.10 -5.12
N LEU A 44 14.44 -2.86 -4.25
CA LEU A 44 14.49 -1.66 -3.42
C LEU A 44 15.58 -0.72 -3.91
N ALA A 45 15.25 0.55 -4.15
CA ALA A 45 16.27 1.56 -4.44
C ALA A 45 17.15 1.78 -3.21
N ARG A 46 18.39 2.25 -3.44
CA ARG A 46 19.23 2.71 -2.33
C ARG A 46 18.52 3.88 -1.61
N PRO A 47 18.56 3.94 -0.27
CA PRO A 47 17.92 5.03 0.45
C PRO A 47 18.47 6.40 0.05
N ILE A 48 17.57 7.32 -0.31
CA ILE A 48 17.88 8.72 -0.63
C ILE A 48 17.44 9.56 0.55
N TYR A 49 18.22 10.56 0.94
CA TYR A 49 17.89 11.41 2.10
C TYR A 49 17.54 12.80 1.62
N LEU A 50 16.24 12.99 1.34
CA LEU A 50 15.69 14.32 1.03
C LEU A 50 15.58 15.17 2.31
N HIS A 51 15.42 14.51 3.47
CA HIS A 51 15.60 15.07 4.79
C HIS A 51 16.79 14.37 5.50
N PRO A 52 17.67 15.08 6.23
CA PRO A 52 18.93 14.49 6.76
C PRO A 52 18.76 13.23 7.62
N SER A 53 17.65 13.12 8.36
CA SER A 53 17.39 12.04 9.31
C SER A 53 16.37 11.00 8.83
N GLN A 54 15.72 11.20 7.67
CA GLN A 54 14.60 10.38 7.18
C GLN A 54 14.89 9.92 5.74
N PRO A 55 15.14 8.62 5.50
CA PRO A 55 15.28 8.10 4.16
C PRO A 55 13.94 8.10 3.41
N THR A 56 14.03 8.44 2.14
CA THR A 56 13.04 8.19 1.10
C THR A 56 13.44 6.94 0.33
N ILE A 57 12.51 5.99 0.26
CA ILE A 57 12.67 4.69 -0.37
C ILE A 57 11.73 4.60 -1.56
N TYR A 58 12.28 4.25 -2.71
CA TYR A 58 11.51 3.94 -3.92
C TYR A 58 11.38 2.41 -4.03
N LEU A 59 10.16 1.92 -3.89
CA LEU A 59 9.79 0.56 -4.24
C LEU A 59 9.74 0.45 -5.76
N MET A 60 10.44 -0.54 -6.29
CA MET A 60 10.53 -0.78 -7.72
C MET A 60 10.00 -2.16 -8.05
N HIS A 61 9.29 -2.25 -9.16
CA HIS A 61 8.92 -3.51 -9.78
C HIS A 61 9.61 -3.63 -11.13
N VAL A 62 10.24 -4.77 -11.36
CA VAL A 62 10.90 -5.14 -12.60
C VAL A 62 9.86 -5.77 -13.51
N GLY A 63 9.36 -4.99 -14.46
CA GLY A 63 8.34 -5.40 -15.41
C GLY A 63 7.57 -4.22 -15.97
N GLY A 64 6.69 -4.49 -16.93
CA GLY A 64 5.79 -3.47 -17.50
C GLY A 64 4.51 -3.25 -16.67
N GLY A 65 4.23 -4.13 -15.71
CA GLY A 65 2.99 -4.21 -14.93
C GLY A 65 2.72 -5.64 -14.47
N TYR A 66 1.62 -5.85 -13.77
CA TYR A 66 1.23 -7.12 -13.16
C TYR A 66 0.28 -7.88 -14.10
N VAL A 67 0.45 -9.21 -14.20
CA VAL A 67 -0.31 -10.08 -15.11
C VAL A 67 -1.06 -11.18 -14.37
N ASP A 68 -1.95 -11.88 -15.08
CA ASP A 68 -2.84 -12.92 -14.51
C ASP A 68 -2.14 -13.87 -13.53
N GLY A 69 -2.67 -13.92 -12.30
CA GLY A 69 -2.16 -14.78 -11.22
C GLY A 69 -0.94 -14.26 -10.47
N ASP A 70 -0.42 -13.07 -10.80
CA ASP A 70 0.68 -12.48 -10.05
C ASP A 70 0.31 -12.19 -8.60
N ARG A 71 1.27 -12.46 -7.71
CA ARG A 71 1.14 -12.28 -6.27
C ARG A 71 2.33 -11.54 -5.71
N TYR A 72 2.07 -10.44 -5.04
CA TYR A 72 3.10 -9.57 -4.49
C TYR A 72 2.95 -9.40 -2.99
N LYS A 73 4.08 -9.37 -2.30
CA LYS A 73 4.13 -9.12 -0.87
C LYS A 73 5.23 -8.12 -0.51
N THR A 74 4.84 -7.08 0.21
CA THR A 74 5.74 -6.06 0.74
C THR A 74 5.59 -6.03 2.26
N GLU A 75 6.69 -6.16 3.00
CA GLU A 75 6.73 -6.01 4.45
C GLU A 75 7.76 -4.95 4.83
N ILE A 76 7.32 -3.89 5.51
CA ILE A 76 8.23 -2.85 6.01
C ILE A 76 8.05 -2.69 7.52
N SER A 77 9.14 -2.80 8.26
CA SER A 77 9.17 -2.65 9.71
C SER A 77 10.00 -1.44 10.09
N LEU A 78 9.42 -0.53 10.88
CA LEU A 78 10.13 0.60 11.48
C LEU A 78 10.30 0.34 12.97
N GLN A 79 11.57 0.27 13.40
CA GLN A 79 11.90 0.17 14.82
C GLN A 79 11.64 1.49 15.54
N LYS A 80 11.75 1.47 16.87
CA LYS A 80 11.52 2.64 17.73
C LYS A 80 12.21 3.89 17.18
N GLN A 81 11.46 4.98 17.09
CA GLN A 81 11.90 6.31 16.58
C GLN A 81 12.37 6.35 15.12
N ALA A 82 12.34 5.23 14.38
CA ALA A 82 12.68 5.23 12.96
C ALA A 82 11.64 6.02 12.16
N ARG A 83 12.09 6.73 11.13
CA ARG A 83 11.26 7.55 10.24
C ARG A 83 11.58 7.20 8.80
N MET A 84 10.58 7.00 7.96
CA MET A 84 10.80 6.64 6.56
C MET A 84 9.69 7.17 5.68
N ILE A 85 10.05 7.64 4.48
CA ILE A 85 9.11 7.88 3.38
C ILE A 85 9.26 6.71 2.41
N VAL A 86 8.15 6.11 2.01
CA VAL A 86 8.10 5.04 1.03
C VAL A 86 7.17 5.47 -0.09
N THR A 87 7.65 5.38 -1.32
CA THR A 87 6.89 5.64 -2.54
C THR A 87 7.28 4.61 -3.59
N THR A 88 6.62 4.60 -4.74
CA THR A 88 6.98 3.75 -5.87
C THR A 88 7.72 4.58 -6.93
N GLN A 89 8.38 3.91 -7.87
CA GLN A 89 9.04 4.59 -8.99
C GLN A 89 8.09 4.83 -10.17
N SER A 90 6.97 4.11 -10.22
CA SER A 90 6.02 4.18 -11.31
C SER A 90 4.65 3.67 -10.89
N ALA A 91 3.63 4.11 -11.63
CA ALA A 91 2.26 3.63 -11.50
C ALA A 91 2.17 2.10 -11.62
N THR A 92 1.37 1.50 -10.74
CA THR A 92 1.11 0.07 -10.76
C THR A 92 0.10 -0.25 -11.86
N LYS A 93 0.57 -0.82 -12.97
CA LYS A 93 -0.27 -1.23 -14.09
C LYS A 93 -0.74 -2.66 -13.89
N ILE A 94 -2.06 -2.88 -13.91
CA ILE A 94 -2.64 -4.23 -13.84
C ILE A 94 -3.16 -4.58 -15.23
N TYR A 95 -2.56 -5.57 -15.87
CA TYR A 95 -3.01 -6.04 -17.18
C TYR A 95 -4.26 -6.92 -17.06
N LYS A 96 -4.85 -7.24 -18.22
CA LYS A 96 -5.99 -8.15 -18.34
C LYS A 96 -5.74 -9.47 -17.57
N THR A 97 -6.70 -9.84 -16.72
CA THR A 97 -6.65 -11.06 -15.91
C THR A 97 -7.81 -11.98 -16.30
N VAL A 98 -7.50 -13.10 -16.92
CA VAL A 98 -8.49 -14.05 -17.44
C VAL A 98 -8.99 -15.00 -16.35
N LYS A 99 -8.07 -15.58 -15.57
CA LYS A 99 -8.35 -16.69 -14.65
C LYS A 99 -8.23 -16.25 -13.19
N THR A 100 -7.06 -15.73 -12.82
CA THR A 100 -6.72 -15.46 -11.42
C THR A 100 -6.45 -13.98 -11.25
N PRO A 101 -7.08 -13.30 -10.26
CA PRO A 101 -6.79 -11.90 -10.02
C PRO A 101 -5.32 -11.70 -9.65
N VAL A 102 -4.82 -10.50 -9.92
CA VAL A 102 -3.56 -10.03 -9.35
C VAL A 102 -3.80 -9.68 -7.88
N GLU A 103 -2.90 -10.10 -7.00
CA GLU A 103 -3.00 -9.87 -5.57
C GLU A 103 -1.77 -9.17 -5.01
N GLN A 104 -1.96 -8.05 -4.30
CA GLN A 104 -0.90 -7.32 -3.60
C GLN A 104 -1.18 -7.26 -2.10
N TYR A 105 -0.21 -7.66 -1.30
CA TYR A 105 -0.28 -7.62 0.15
C TYR A 105 0.83 -6.71 0.69
N THR A 106 0.45 -5.65 1.37
CA THR A 106 1.39 -4.71 2.00
C THR A 106 1.22 -4.76 3.50
N LEU A 107 2.31 -4.99 4.22
CA LEU A 107 2.34 -5.10 5.67
C LEU A 107 3.30 -4.07 6.27
N PHE A 108 2.80 -3.29 7.22
CA PHE A 108 3.61 -2.35 7.99
C PHE A 108 3.61 -2.72 9.47
N SER A 109 4.80 -2.70 10.09
CA SER A 109 4.98 -2.85 11.53
C SER A 109 5.70 -1.61 12.08
N LEU A 110 4.98 -0.80 12.86
CA LEU A 110 5.47 0.50 13.34
C LEU A 110 5.61 0.47 14.86
N ASP A 111 6.85 0.56 15.33
CA ASP A 111 7.17 0.57 16.76
C ASP A 111 7.05 1.98 17.37
N ASP A 112 7.31 2.10 18.67
CA ASP A 112 7.10 3.34 19.42
C ASP A 112 7.75 4.57 18.75
N GLN A 113 6.97 5.64 18.62
CA GLN A 113 7.39 6.93 18.06
C GLN A 113 7.97 6.85 16.63
N SER A 114 7.76 5.74 15.93
CA SER A 114 8.14 5.61 14.53
C SER A 114 7.18 6.38 13.61
N VAL A 115 7.67 6.78 12.43
CA VAL A 115 6.90 7.56 11.45
C VAL A 115 7.06 6.94 10.07
N LEU A 116 5.95 6.47 9.49
CA LEU A 116 5.90 6.00 8.11
C LEU A 116 4.98 6.89 7.29
N GLU A 117 5.53 7.42 6.20
CA GLU A 117 4.78 8.07 5.13
C GLU A 117 4.78 7.13 3.91
N PHE A 118 3.62 6.65 3.48
CA PHE A 118 3.48 5.76 2.33
C PHE A 118 2.60 6.38 1.25
N PHE A 119 3.21 6.75 0.14
CA PHE A 119 2.56 7.40 -1.00
C PHE A 119 2.95 6.69 -2.30
N PRO A 120 2.37 5.52 -2.61
CA PRO A 120 2.52 4.88 -3.91
C PRO A 120 1.99 5.75 -5.05
N ASP A 121 2.54 5.54 -6.24
CA ASP A 121 1.97 6.03 -7.49
C ASP A 121 0.60 5.40 -7.76
N PRO A 122 -0.24 6.04 -8.59
CA PRO A 122 -1.59 5.55 -8.86
C PRO A 122 -1.65 4.14 -9.46
N VAL A 123 -2.75 3.43 -9.18
CA VAL A 123 -3.09 2.14 -9.79
C VAL A 123 -3.84 2.33 -11.11
N ILE A 124 -3.34 1.71 -12.17
CA ILE A 124 -3.92 1.73 -13.52
C ILE A 124 -4.33 0.31 -13.92
N ALA A 125 -5.62 0.00 -13.77
CA ALA A 125 -6.18 -1.28 -14.18
C ALA A 125 -6.63 -1.25 -15.65
N TYR A 126 -6.15 -2.20 -16.44
CA TYR A 126 -6.45 -2.29 -17.87
C TYR A 126 -7.81 -2.98 -18.08
N GLU A 127 -8.32 -2.92 -19.30
CA GLU A 127 -9.53 -3.63 -19.67
C GLU A 127 -9.48 -5.10 -19.21
N LYS A 128 -10.55 -5.54 -18.53
CA LYS A 128 -10.73 -6.89 -17.96
C LYS A 128 -9.69 -7.27 -16.90
N ALA A 129 -9.07 -6.30 -16.24
CA ALA A 129 -8.23 -6.54 -15.06
C ALA A 129 -9.09 -6.80 -13.80
N LYS A 130 -8.59 -7.68 -12.94
CA LYS A 130 -9.14 -8.06 -11.64
C LYS A 130 -8.02 -7.90 -10.62
N PHE A 131 -8.16 -6.94 -9.71
CA PHE A 131 -7.08 -6.57 -8.80
C PHE A 131 -7.53 -6.55 -7.35
N TYR A 132 -6.78 -7.25 -6.51
CA TYR A 132 -6.92 -7.23 -5.06
C TYR A 132 -5.68 -6.58 -4.44
N GLN A 133 -5.89 -5.58 -3.59
CA GLN A 133 -4.85 -5.08 -2.69
C GLN A 133 -5.34 -5.05 -1.25
N GLU A 134 -4.45 -5.41 -0.33
CA GLU A 134 -4.67 -5.30 1.10
C GLU A 134 -3.43 -4.71 1.78
N THR A 135 -3.61 -3.55 2.40
CA THR A 135 -2.62 -2.91 3.27
C THR A 135 -3.02 -3.15 4.73
N THR A 136 -2.14 -3.81 5.48
CA THR A 136 -2.32 -4.07 6.91
C THR A 136 -1.22 -3.39 7.70
N VAL A 137 -1.61 -2.59 8.69
CA VAL A 137 -0.71 -1.83 9.55
C VAL A 137 -0.87 -2.30 10.99
N TYR A 138 0.20 -2.81 11.57
CA TYR A 138 0.32 -3.03 13.01
C TYR A 138 1.17 -1.90 13.58
N MET A 139 0.62 -1.09 14.48
CA MET A 139 1.36 0.04 15.01
C MET A 139 1.15 0.23 16.52
N LYS A 140 2.15 0.84 17.17
CA LYS A 140 2.03 1.36 18.54
C LYS A 140 1.21 2.65 18.54
N GLU A 141 0.55 2.96 19.66
CA GLU A 141 -0.26 4.18 19.79
C GLU A 141 0.57 5.47 19.63
N SER A 142 1.86 5.40 19.96
CA SER A 142 2.80 6.52 19.84
C SER A 142 3.35 6.70 18.41
N ALA A 143 3.09 5.76 17.50
CA ALA A 143 3.58 5.79 16.12
C ALA A 143 2.70 6.68 15.22
N THR A 144 3.26 7.08 14.08
CA THR A 144 2.56 7.84 13.05
C THR A 144 2.58 7.10 11.72
N PHE A 145 1.41 6.98 11.11
CA PHE A 145 1.21 6.42 9.78
C PHE A 145 0.46 7.42 8.91
N ILE A 146 1.04 7.76 7.78
CA ILE A 146 0.43 8.61 6.76
C ILE A 146 0.38 7.80 5.48
N TYR A 147 -0.80 7.72 4.86
CA TYR A 147 -1.01 6.90 3.68
C TYR A 147 -1.89 7.64 2.67
N GLY A 148 -1.41 7.70 1.43
CA GLY A 148 -2.19 8.15 0.29
C GLY A 148 -2.30 7.04 -0.76
N ASP A 149 -3.45 6.91 -1.41
CA ASP A 149 -3.63 5.98 -2.52
C ASP A 149 -4.58 6.58 -3.55
N ILE A 150 -4.33 6.26 -4.83
CA ILE A 150 -5.09 6.78 -5.96
C ILE A 150 -5.38 5.63 -6.92
N ILE A 151 -6.67 5.44 -7.23
CA ILE A 151 -7.12 4.53 -8.28
C ILE A 151 -7.64 5.37 -9.45
N THR A 152 -7.10 5.08 -10.62
CA THR A 152 -7.42 5.74 -11.88
C THR A 152 -8.66 5.12 -12.55
N PRO A 153 -9.24 5.75 -13.59
CA PRO A 153 -10.35 5.12 -14.31
C PRO A 153 -9.91 3.92 -15.17
N GLY A 154 -8.61 3.62 -15.19
CA GLY A 154 -8.04 2.51 -15.93
C GLY A 154 -7.60 2.87 -17.34
N TRP A 155 -7.26 1.83 -18.11
CA TRP A 155 -6.84 1.95 -19.51
C TRP A 155 -7.58 0.95 -20.39
N SER A 156 -7.96 1.36 -21.60
CA SER A 156 -8.54 0.49 -22.61
C SER A 156 -8.05 0.89 -24.00
N GLU A 157 -8.11 -0.05 -24.94
CA GLU A 157 -7.75 0.22 -26.34
C GLU A 157 -8.74 1.19 -27.00
N SER A 158 -10.03 1.13 -26.65
CA SER A 158 -11.07 2.03 -27.15
C SER A 158 -10.98 3.44 -26.56
N GLY A 159 -10.20 3.64 -25.49
CA GLY A 159 -10.16 4.89 -24.72
C GLY A 159 -11.35 5.05 -23.77
N GLU A 160 -12.29 4.10 -23.74
CA GLU A 160 -13.38 4.08 -22.76
C GLU A 160 -12.84 3.88 -21.34
N LEU A 161 -13.41 4.61 -20.40
CA LEU A 161 -13.05 4.54 -18.99
C LEU A 161 -13.72 3.34 -18.31
N PHE A 162 -13.16 2.91 -17.17
CA PHE A 162 -13.73 1.89 -16.29
C PHE A 162 -13.98 0.54 -16.96
N ARG A 163 -13.02 0.09 -17.78
CA ARG A 163 -13.10 -1.16 -18.54
C ARG A 163 -12.52 -2.38 -17.82
N TYR A 164 -11.95 -2.20 -16.64
CA TYR A 164 -11.52 -3.32 -15.78
C TYR A 164 -12.74 -4.08 -15.22
N ASP A 165 -12.57 -5.34 -14.84
CA ASP A 165 -13.66 -6.14 -14.28
C ASP A 165 -13.95 -5.70 -12.84
N TRP A 166 -12.92 -5.64 -11.99
CA TRP A 166 -13.06 -5.11 -10.64
C TRP A 166 -11.72 -4.77 -9.98
N ILE A 167 -11.76 -3.84 -9.03
CA ILE A 167 -10.67 -3.52 -8.11
C ILE A 167 -11.21 -3.62 -6.68
N ARG A 168 -10.46 -4.28 -5.80
CA ARG A 168 -10.76 -4.36 -4.37
C ARG A 168 -9.55 -3.89 -3.58
N SER A 169 -9.70 -2.78 -2.87
CA SER A 169 -8.69 -2.22 -1.98
C SER A 169 -9.16 -2.32 -0.53
N LYS A 170 -8.28 -2.77 0.36
CA LYS A 170 -8.53 -2.82 1.79
C LYS A 170 -7.39 -2.18 2.56
N LEU A 171 -7.73 -1.36 3.55
CA LEU A 171 -6.80 -0.87 4.55
C LEU A 171 -7.27 -1.33 5.93
N LYS A 172 -6.38 -1.96 6.69
CA LYS A 172 -6.61 -2.35 8.08
C LYS A 172 -5.52 -1.77 8.96
N ILE A 173 -5.90 -1.10 10.04
CA ILE A 173 -4.97 -0.55 11.02
C ILE A 173 -5.29 -1.11 12.40
N TYR A 174 -4.28 -1.68 13.03
CA TYR A 174 -4.35 -2.33 14.33
C TYR A 174 -3.49 -1.61 15.36
N TYR A 175 -4.04 -1.39 16.55
CA TYR A 175 -3.31 -1.04 17.76
C TYR A 175 -3.30 -2.22 18.72
N GLU A 176 -2.10 -2.63 19.14
CA GLU A 176 -1.93 -3.71 20.13
C GLU A 176 -2.71 -5.00 19.82
N GLY A 177 -2.90 -5.30 18.52
CA GLY A 177 -3.64 -6.47 18.06
C GLY A 177 -5.16 -6.26 17.89
N HIS A 178 -5.68 -5.07 18.18
CA HIS A 178 -7.08 -4.73 17.98
C HIS A 178 -7.27 -3.89 16.72
N LEU A 179 -8.20 -4.28 15.84
CA LEU A 179 -8.58 -3.50 14.66
C LEU A 179 -9.22 -2.17 15.08
N LYS A 180 -8.69 -1.06 14.56
CA LYS A 180 -9.15 0.30 14.88
C LYS A 180 -9.69 1.05 13.68
N LEU A 181 -9.13 0.79 12.50
CA LEU A 181 -9.61 1.35 11.25
C LEU A 181 -9.70 0.23 10.22
N PHE A 182 -10.83 0.18 9.53
CA PHE A 182 -11.02 -0.67 8.37
C PHE A 182 -11.67 0.15 7.26
N ASP A 183 -10.98 0.24 6.13
CA ASP A 183 -11.52 0.75 4.88
C ASP A 183 -11.56 -0.40 3.86
N HIS A 184 -12.67 -0.46 3.11
CA HIS A 184 -12.87 -1.45 2.06
C HIS A 184 -13.55 -0.81 0.87
N LEU A 185 -12.74 -0.44 -0.11
CA LEU A 185 -13.17 0.02 -1.41
C LEU A 185 -13.34 -1.17 -2.37
N TYR A 186 -14.49 -1.26 -3.02
CA TYR A 186 -14.75 -2.23 -4.07
C TYR A 186 -15.38 -1.54 -5.27
N LEU A 187 -14.62 -1.50 -6.37
CA LEU A 187 -15.02 -0.92 -7.64
C LEU A 187 -15.33 -2.06 -8.61
N GLU A 188 -16.55 -2.07 -9.13
CA GLU A 188 -17.01 -3.05 -10.13
C GLU A 188 -17.82 -2.29 -11.19
N PRO A 189 -17.19 -1.87 -12.30
CA PRO A 189 -17.82 -0.99 -13.29
C PRO A 189 -19.16 -1.48 -13.84
N SER A 190 -19.31 -2.80 -13.98
CA SER A 190 -20.55 -3.44 -14.42
C SER A 190 -21.75 -3.19 -13.50
N LYS A 191 -21.55 -2.68 -12.28
CA LYS A 191 -22.58 -2.33 -11.31
C LYS A 191 -22.91 -0.84 -11.23
N GLY A 192 -22.51 -0.04 -12.22
CA GLY A 192 -22.87 1.38 -12.28
C GLY A 192 -21.89 2.28 -11.52
N ILE A 193 -20.60 2.23 -11.87
CA ILE A 193 -19.56 3.04 -11.19
C ILE A 193 -19.76 4.55 -11.34
N THR A 194 -20.49 5.00 -12.35
CA THR A 194 -20.82 6.42 -12.59
C THR A 194 -22.15 6.86 -11.96
N ASP A 195 -22.82 5.97 -11.23
CA ASP A 195 -24.11 6.27 -10.62
C ASP A 195 -23.96 7.20 -9.40
N ILE A 196 -25.09 7.75 -8.93
CA ILE A 196 -25.15 8.52 -7.69
C ILE A 196 -24.66 7.68 -6.51
N PHE A 197 -23.93 8.31 -5.58
CA PHE A 197 -23.23 7.64 -4.47
C PHE A 197 -22.06 6.72 -4.88
N GLN A 198 -21.64 6.74 -6.15
CA GLN A 198 -20.39 6.12 -6.63
C GLN A 198 -19.41 7.22 -7.05
N MET A 199 -18.96 7.22 -8.30
CA MET A 199 -18.01 8.20 -8.82
C MET A 199 -18.67 9.39 -9.52
N GLU A 200 -19.97 9.30 -9.85
CA GLU A 200 -20.69 10.35 -10.60
C GLU A 200 -19.89 10.79 -11.85
N SER A 201 -19.50 12.07 -11.93
CA SER A 201 -18.71 12.63 -13.04
C SER A 201 -17.19 12.56 -12.83
N TYR A 202 -16.73 12.08 -11.68
CA TYR A 202 -15.32 11.98 -11.34
C TYR A 202 -14.71 10.69 -11.90
N THR A 203 -13.40 10.74 -12.17
CA THR A 203 -12.69 9.64 -12.84
C THR A 203 -11.61 9.01 -11.97
N TYR A 204 -11.16 9.70 -10.93
CA TYR A 204 -10.15 9.23 -9.99
C TYR A 204 -10.74 9.19 -8.59
N ILE A 205 -10.39 8.14 -7.85
CA ILE A 205 -10.64 8.09 -6.41
C ILE A 205 -9.31 8.14 -5.68
N GLY A 206 -9.23 9.06 -4.73
CA GLY A 206 -8.08 9.23 -3.86
C GLY A 206 -8.49 9.03 -2.41
N SER A 207 -7.62 8.40 -1.63
CA SER A 207 -7.80 8.27 -0.18
C SER A 207 -6.55 8.77 0.53
N LEU A 208 -6.75 9.52 1.61
CA LEU A 208 -5.68 10.00 2.48
C LEU A 208 -6.04 9.64 3.92
N PHE A 209 -5.15 8.92 4.59
CA PHE A 209 -5.27 8.57 5.99
C PHE A 209 -4.08 9.15 6.75
N VAL A 210 -4.37 9.88 7.82
CA VAL A 210 -3.36 10.41 8.76
C VAL A 210 -3.69 9.87 10.14
N VAL A 211 -2.89 8.91 10.61
CA VAL A 211 -3.07 8.25 11.90
C VAL A 211 -1.86 8.58 12.76
N SER A 212 -2.04 9.47 13.73
CA SER A 212 -0.96 9.93 14.59
C SER A 212 -1.51 10.39 15.94
N PRO A 213 -0.78 10.16 17.06
CA PRO A 213 -1.11 10.75 18.35
C PRO A 213 -1.04 12.29 18.32
N LEU A 214 -0.39 12.88 17.30
CA LEU A 214 -0.26 14.32 17.14
C LEU A 214 -1.51 14.98 16.51
N ILE A 215 -2.41 14.19 15.90
CA ILE A 215 -3.68 14.72 15.36
C ILE A 215 -4.68 14.86 16.51
N THR A 216 -4.60 16.01 17.18
CA THR A 216 -5.52 16.39 18.26
C THR A 216 -6.69 17.20 17.72
N LYS A 217 -7.73 17.39 18.54
CA LYS A 217 -8.86 18.27 18.22
C LYS A 217 -8.43 19.69 17.87
N ASP A 218 -7.34 20.18 18.44
CA ASP A 218 -6.85 21.54 18.17
C ASP A 218 -6.08 21.63 16.84
N VAL A 219 -5.48 20.53 16.37
CA VAL A 219 -4.95 20.45 15.00
C VAL A 219 -6.09 20.46 13.99
N LEU A 220 -7.16 19.67 14.24
CA LEU A 220 -8.31 19.60 13.34
C LEU A 220 -9.07 20.93 13.19
N LYS A 221 -9.05 21.81 14.20
CA LYS A 221 -9.67 23.15 14.11
C LYS A 221 -8.91 24.13 13.21
N LYS A 222 -7.65 23.82 12.87
CA LYS A 222 -6.77 24.70 12.08
C LYS A 222 -6.69 24.30 10.61
N ILE A 223 -7.25 23.15 10.25
CA ILE A 223 -7.37 22.63 8.88
C ILE A 223 -8.76 23.01 8.37
#